data_AF-A0A1C5EXW7-F1
#
_entry.id   AF-A0A1C5EXW7-F1
#
_cell.length_a   1.000
_cell.length_b   1.000
_cell.length_c   1.000
_cell.angle_alpha   90.00
_cell.angle_beta   90.00
_cell.angle_gamma   90.00
#
_symmetry.space_group_name_H-M   'P 1'
#
loop_
_entity.id
_entity.type
_entity.pdbx_description
1 polymer ?
#
loop_
_entity_poly.entity_id
_entity_poly.type
_entity_poly.pdbx_seq_one_letter_code
_entity_poly.pdbx_strand_id
1 'polypeptide(L)'
;AAAMQTPAGRAAGLGRSVPPQPAGGGFGPPGSGQDAGYEGMPPEGGFGAYSDEDFVKPRGGRKWLKRSFYSVLALAVVGGGLYGGYRWTQTQYYVGANAEHVALYRGISQDLAWLSLSEIEKDHPEIELKYLPPYQRKQVEETIAEGSLANGRDKIQELATQASACKKDEQRRQADREAAVVTGEGQAGGTTGTNTSGRTTTIKPKAATPTPGPSLSEEEQKVASNCGKQQ
;
A
#
# COMPACT_ATOMS: atom_id res chain seq x y z
N ALA A 1 17.00 6.33 -52.75
CA ALA A 1 16.52 5.32 -51.80
C ALA A 1 15.36 5.90 -51.00
N ALA A 2 14.10 5.64 -51.38
CA ALA A 2 12.90 6.09 -50.65
C ALA A 2 11.59 5.40 -51.10
N ALA A 3 11.63 4.17 -51.62
CA ALA A 3 10.42 3.53 -52.19
C ALA A 3 9.95 2.26 -51.45
N MET A 4 10.49 1.93 -50.27
CA MET A 4 10.27 0.63 -49.62
C MET A 4 9.37 0.64 -48.37
N GLN A 5 8.56 1.66 -48.15
CA GLN A 5 7.65 1.75 -46.98
C GLN A 5 6.21 2.15 -47.33
N THR A 6 5.65 1.57 -48.40
CA THR A 6 4.19 1.61 -48.60
C THR A 6 3.57 0.26 -48.20
N PRO A 7 2.34 0.23 -47.65
CA PRO A 7 1.63 -1.02 -47.32
C PRO A 7 1.53 -1.99 -48.52
N ALA A 8 1.43 -1.45 -49.74
CA ALA A 8 1.43 -2.24 -50.97
C ALA A 8 2.80 -2.89 -51.28
N GLY A 9 3.90 -2.23 -50.92
CA GLY A 9 5.26 -2.78 -51.10
C GLY A 9 5.55 -3.99 -50.22
N ARG A 10 4.97 -4.05 -49.01
CA ARG A 10 5.09 -5.24 -48.14
C ARG A 10 4.31 -6.46 -48.66
N ALA A 11 3.22 -6.26 -49.41
CA ALA A 11 2.44 -7.36 -49.98
C ALA A 11 3.15 -8.03 -51.18
N ALA A 12 3.92 -7.26 -51.96
CA ALA A 12 4.69 -7.80 -53.09
C ALA A 12 5.83 -8.74 -52.66
N GLY A 13 6.32 -8.64 -51.42
CA GLY A 13 7.32 -9.55 -50.85
C GLY A 13 6.80 -10.95 -50.50
N LEU A 14 5.48 -11.17 -50.58
CA LEU A 14 4.84 -12.48 -50.33
C LEU A 14 4.52 -13.24 -51.63
N GLY A 15 5.09 -12.81 -52.76
CA GLY A 15 5.03 -13.51 -54.02
C GLY A 15 5.69 -14.89 -53.93
N ARG A 16 4.88 -15.91 -54.26
CA ARG A 16 5.21 -17.33 -54.37
C ARG A 16 6.61 -17.58 -54.94
N SER A 17 7.46 -18.31 -54.22
CA SER A 17 8.69 -18.87 -54.76
C SER A 17 8.33 -19.86 -55.87
N VAL A 18 8.49 -19.43 -57.12
CA VAL A 18 8.46 -20.32 -58.29
C VAL A 18 9.81 -21.04 -58.33
N PRO A 19 9.87 -22.38 -58.22
CA PRO A 19 11.13 -23.10 -58.38
C PRO A 19 11.66 -22.95 -59.81
N PRO A 20 12.98 -22.96 -60.02
CA PRO A 20 13.58 -22.77 -61.34
C PRO A 20 13.14 -23.89 -62.28
N GLN A 21 12.56 -23.52 -63.43
CA GLN A 21 12.42 -24.45 -64.55
C GLN A 21 13.79 -24.58 -65.24
N PRO A 22 14.38 -25.79 -65.34
CA PRO A 22 15.50 -25.99 -66.22
C PRO A 22 15.02 -25.93 -67.67
N ALA A 23 15.65 -25.04 -68.43
CA ALA A 23 15.58 -25.02 -69.88
C ALA A 23 16.14 -26.33 -70.43
N GLY A 24 15.37 -27.02 -71.26
CA GLY A 24 15.80 -28.27 -71.87
C GLY A 24 14.76 -28.78 -72.86
N GLY A 25 14.67 -28.11 -74.01
CA GLY A 25 13.91 -28.63 -75.14
C GLY A 25 14.56 -29.90 -75.70
N GLY A 26 13.75 -30.88 -76.08
CA GLY A 26 14.18 -32.09 -76.75
C GLY A 26 12.99 -32.83 -77.36
N PHE A 27 12.69 -32.52 -78.62
CA PHE A 27 11.77 -33.28 -79.49
C PHE A 27 12.43 -34.62 -79.86
N GLY A 28 11.74 -35.75 -79.70
CA GLY A 28 12.18 -37.08 -80.16
C GLY A 28 11.04 -38.12 -80.17
N PRO A 29 10.98 -39.05 -81.15
CA PRO A 29 9.76 -39.77 -81.57
C PRO A 29 9.40 -41.03 -80.73
N PRO A 30 8.16 -41.56 -80.85
CA PRO A 30 7.68 -42.67 -80.02
C PRO A 30 8.19 -44.02 -80.53
N GLY A 31 8.62 -44.90 -79.62
CA GLY A 31 9.10 -46.23 -80.00
C GLY A 31 9.17 -47.20 -78.82
N SER A 32 8.30 -48.20 -78.89
CA SER A 32 8.13 -49.42 -78.08
C SER A 32 9.39 -50.16 -77.59
N GLY A 33 9.33 -50.72 -76.38
CA GLY A 33 10.23 -51.75 -75.89
C GLY A 33 9.85 -52.21 -74.48
N GLN A 34 9.80 -53.51 -74.24
CA GLN A 34 9.21 -54.17 -73.07
C GLN A 34 10.26 -54.44 -71.98
N ASP A 35 9.78 -54.54 -70.73
CA ASP A 35 10.31 -55.32 -69.59
C ASP A 35 11.81 -55.21 -69.22
N ALA A 36 12.08 -54.61 -68.04
CA ALA A 36 13.04 -55.14 -67.06
C ALA A 36 13.03 -54.29 -65.77
N GLY A 37 12.73 -54.91 -64.62
CA GLY A 37 13.26 -54.49 -63.31
C GLY A 37 12.54 -53.33 -62.61
N TYR A 38 11.35 -53.60 -62.06
CA TYR A 38 10.69 -52.73 -61.08
C TYR A 38 11.31 -52.94 -59.69
N GLU A 39 12.40 -52.23 -59.38
CA GLU A 39 12.83 -52.02 -58.00
C GLU A 39 13.64 -50.72 -57.92
N GLY A 40 13.04 -49.66 -57.36
CA GLY A 40 13.80 -48.56 -56.78
C GLY A 40 13.82 -47.20 -57.50
N MET A 41 12.76 -46.79 -58.20
CA MET A 41 12.60 -45.37 -58.55
C MET A 41 11.16 -44.89 -58.28
N PRO A 42 10.94 -43.87 -57.43
CA PRO A 42 9.62 -43.26 -57.31
C PRO A 42 9.26 -42.58 -58.64
N PRO A 43 8.05 -42.79 -59.19
CA PRO A 43 7.64 -42.13 -60.42
C PRO A 43 7.53 -40.62 -60.19
N GLU A 44 8.35 -39.85 -60.91
CA GLU A 44 8.19 -38.40 -61.01
C GLU A 44 6.83 -38.10 -61.67
N GLY A 45 5.92 -37.48 -60.91
CA GLY A 45 4.69 -36.87 -61.44
C GLY A 45 3.37 -37.64 -61.26
N GLY A 46 3.32 -38.70 -60.45
CA GLY A 46 2.05 -39.34 -60.08
C GLY A 46 1.34 -38.57 -58.97
N PHE A 47 0.16 -38.00 -59.25
CA PHE A 47 -0.79 -37.64 -58.19
C PHE A 47 -1.00 -38.90 -57.33
N GLY A 48 -0.55 -38.87 -56.08
CA GLY A 48 -0.65 -40.02 -55.18
C GLY A 48 -2.08 -40.54 -55.14
N ALA A 49 -2.24 -41.87 -55.00
CA ALA A 49 -3.56 -42.46 -54.79
C ALA A 49 -4.22 -41.78 -53.59
N TYR A 50 -5.29 -41.03 -53.82
CA TYR A 50 -6.08 -40.42 -52.76
C TYR A 50 -6.53 -41.54 -51.81
N SER A 51 -5.97 -41.56 -50.61
CA SER A 51 -6.40 -42.48 -49.57
C SER A 51 -7.61 -41.89 -48.85
N ASP A 52 -8.48 -42.72 -48.28
CA ASP A 52 -9.70 -42.28 -47.58
C ASP A 52 -9.41 -41.29 -46.42
N GLU A 53 -8.17 -41.29 -45.93
CA GLU A 53 -7.66 -40.37 -44.92
C GLU A 53 -7.49 -38.92 -45.42
N ASP A 54 -7.33 -38.68 -46.73
CA ASP A 54 -7.26 -37.32 -47.31
C ASP A 54 -8.64 -36.61 -47.30
N PHE A 55 -9.74 -37.36 -47.19
CA PHE A 55 -11.09 -36.79 -47.06
C PHE A 55 -11.43 -36.37 -45.61
N VAL A 56 -10.55 -36.65 -44.65
CA VAL A 56 -10.75 -36.25 -43.25
C VAL A 56 -10.38 -34.78 -43.08
N LYS A 57 -11.35 -33.89 -43.35
CA LYS A 57 -11.20 -32.44 -43.12
C LYS A 57 -10.66 -32.19 -41.70
N PRO A 58 -9.47 -31.57 -41.53
CA PRO A 58 -8.95 -31.28 -40.21
C PRO A 58 -9.93 -30.39 -39.48
N ARG A 59 -10.50 -30.88 -38.37
CA ARG A 59 -11.42 -30.13 -37.51
C ARG A 59 -10.66 -29.03 -36.77
N GLY A 60 -10.28 -27.97 -37.48
CA GLY A 60 -9.53 -26.82 -36.96
C GLY A 60 -10.31 -25.89 -36.02
N GLY A 61 -11.57 -26.21 -35.69
CA GLY A 61 -12.50 -25.27 -35.05
C GLY A 61 -12.33 -25.05 -33.55
N ARG A 62 -11.57 -25.88 -32.81
CA ARG A 62 -11.53 -25.80 -31.32
C ARG A 62 -10.39 -24.97 -30.75
N LYS A 63 -9.36 -24.61 -31.54
CA LYS A 63 -8.22 -23.83 -31.04
C LYS A 63 -8.62 -22.41 -30.64
N TRP A 64 -9.55 -21.79 -31.38
CA TRP A 64 -10.07 -20.46 -31.04
C TRP A 64 -10.89 -20.46 -29.75
N LEU A 65 -11.70 -21.52 -29.51
CA LEU A 65 -12.43 -21.67 -28.25
C LEU A 65 -11.49 -21.80 -27.05
N LYS A 66 -10.42 -22.59 -27.16
CA LYS A 66 -9.41 -22.69 -26.09
C LYS A 66 -8.74 -21.35 -25.81
N ARG A 67 -8.35 -20.61 -26.86
CA ARG A 67 -7.73 -19.28 -26.71
C ARG A 67 -8.70 -18.28 -26.06
N SER A 68 -9.96 -18.30 -26.46
CA SER A 68 -11.01 -17.49 -25.84
C SER A 68 -11.20 -17.85 -24.37
N PHE A 69 -11.22 -19.13 -24.02
CA PHE A 69 -11.38 -19.58 -22.64
C PHE A 69 -10.23 -19.08 -21.76
N TYR A 70 -8.97 -19.26 -22.16
CA TYR A 70 -7.84 -18.76 -21.38
C TYR A 70 -7.82 -17.23 -21.27
N SER A 71 -8.24 -16.53 -22.32
CA SER A 71 -8.37 -15.07 -22.29
C SER A 71 -9.41 -14.63 -21.26
N VAL A 72 -10.58 -15.27 -21.25
CA VAL A 72 -11.64 -14.97 -20.27
C VAL A 72 -11.21 -15.34 -18.86
N LEU A 73 -10.54 -16.49 -18.69
CA LEU A 73 -9.98 -16.91 -17.41
C LEU A 73 -8.97 -15.88 -16.88
N ALA A 74 -8.05 -15.40 -17.72
CA ALA A 74 -7.08 -14.38 -17.33
C ALA A 74 -7.77 -13.08 -16.92
N LEU A 75 -8.76 -12.61 -17.69
CA LEU A 75 -9.54 -11.43 -17.34
C LEU A 75 -10.34 -11.61 -16.05
N ALA A 76 -10.88 -12.80 -15.82
CA ALA A 76 -11.61 -13.11 -14.58
C ALA A 76 -10.68 -13.09 -13.36
N VAL A 77 -9.45 -13.60 -13.48
CA VAL A 77 -8.46 -13.55 -12.40
C VAL A 77 -8.06 -12.10 -12.12
N VAL A 78 -7.78 -11.31 -13.16
CA VAL A 78 -7.40 -9.89 -13.00
C VAL A 78 -8.57 -9.09 -12.42
N GLY A 79 -9.78 -9.22 -12.97
CA GLY A 79 -10.97 -8.54 -12.49
C GLY A 79 -11.35 -8.96 -11.07
N GLY A 80 -11.25 -10.25 -10.75
CA GLY A 80 -11.48 -10.78 -9.41
C GLY A 80 -10.45 -10.28 -8.40
N GLY A 81 -9.17 -10.22 -8.78
CA GLY A 81 -8.11 -9.67 -7.94
C GLY A 81 -8.29 -8.19 -7.67
N LEU A 82 -8.59 -7.39 -8.70
CA LEU A 82 -8.86 -5.95 -8.57
C LEU A 82 -10.10 -5.69 -7.71
N TYR A 83 -11.19 -6.41 -7.96
CA TYR A 83 -12.42 -6.26 -7.19
C TYR A 83 -12.25 -6.71 -5.74
N GLY A 84 -11.58 -7.84 -5.51
CA GLY A 84 -11.28 -8.36 -4.18
C GLY A 84 -10.39 -7.39 -3.39
N GLY A 85 -9.33 -6.87 -4.03
CA GLY A 85 -8.47 -5.85 -3.45
C GLY A 85 -9.25 -4.58 -3.12
N TYR A 86 -10.04 -4.05 -4.05
CA TYR A 86 -10.87 -2.86 -3.83
C TYR A 86 -11.87 -3.07 -2.68
N ARG A 87 -12.59 -4.19 -2.68
CA ARG A 87 -13.53 -4.56 -1.61
C ARG A 87 -12.85 -4.67 -0.25
N TRP A 88 -11.64 -5.19 -0.19
CA TRP A 88 -10.86 -5.26 1.05
C TRP A 88 -10.40 -3.88 1.52
N THR A 89 -9.91 -3.02 0.64
CA THR A 89 -9.53 -1.64 1.04
C THR A 89 -10.70 -0.86 1.62
N GLN A 90 -11.92 -1.13 1.15
CA GLN A 90 -13.16 -0.51 1.67
C GLN A 90 -13.59 -1.03 3.05
N THR A 91 -13.01 -2.11 3.57
CA THR A 91 -13.32 -2.64 4.91
C THR A 91 -12.31 -2.22 5.97
N GLN A 92 -11.22 -1.57 5.59
CA GLN A 92 -10.17 -1.15 6.51
C GLN A 92 -10.46 0.24 7.10
N TYR A 93 -10.02 0.45 8.33
CA TYR A 93 -10.05 1.73 9.02
C TYR A 93 -8.65 1.99 9.58
N TYR A 94 -8.32 3.23 9.91
CA TYR A 94 -7.11 3.53 10.66
C TYR A 94 -7.25 4.84 11.42
N VAL A 95 -6.48 4.99 12.49
CA VAL A 95 -6.39 6.22 13.27
C VAL A 95 -5.10 6.93 12.88
N GLY A 96 -5.20 8.20 12.49
CA GLY A 96 -4.07 8.98 11.98
C GLY A 96 -4.05 10.41 12.54
N ALA A 97 -2.92 11.07 12.38
CA ALA A 97 -2.78 12.50 12.70
C ALA A 97 -3.39 13.37 11.59
N ASN A 98 -4.31 14.25 11.97
CA ASN A 98 -4.80 15.36 11.15
C ASN A 98 -4.26 16.68 11.72
N ALA A 99 -3.17 17.17 11.13
CA ALA A 99 -2.42 18.34 11.60
C ALA A 99 -2.01 18.21 13.09
N GLU A 100 -2.79 18.78 14.01
CA GLU A 100 -2.50 18.81 15.46
C GLU A 100 -3.39 17.89 16.30
N HIS A 101 -4.35 17.18 15.69
CA HIS A 101 -5.30 16.33 16.39
C HIS A 101 -5.44 14.97 15.71
N VAL A 102 -6.18 14.06 16.36
CA VAL A 102 -6.41 12.71 15.86
C VAL A 102 -7.66 12.68 14.98
N ALA A 103 -7.65 11.86 13.92
CA ALA A 103 -8.82 11.57 13.11
C ALA A 103 -8.93 10.08 12.79
N LEU A 104 -10.17 9.61 12.62
CA LEU A 104 -10.49 8.29 12.11
C LEU A 104 -10.65 8.37 10.59
N TYR A 105 -9.89 7.54 9.90
CA TYR A 105 -9.94 7.40 8.46
C TYR A 105 -10.55 6.05 8.08
N ARG A 106 -11.26 6.04 6.96
CA ARG A 106 -11.73 4.83 6.29
C ARG A 106 -10.86 4.58 5.06
N GLY A 107 -10.35 3.37 4.91
CA GLY A 107 -9.47 2.97 3.83
C GLY A 107 -8.08 2.54 4.30
N ILE A 108 -7.08 2.73 3.44
CA ILE A 108 -5.67 2.42 3.72
C ILE A 108 -4.83 3.69 3.68
N SER A 109 -3.83 3.80 4.56
CA SER A 109 -2.95 4.98 4.67
C SER A 109 -1.87 5.08 3.58
N GLN A 110 -2.00 4.34 2.47
CA GLN A 110 -1.03 4.37 1.38
C GLN A 110 -1.45 5.39 0.30
N ASP A 111 -0.56 6.33 0.01
CA ASP A 111 -0.72 7.25 -1.12
C ASP A 111 -0.23 6.58 -2.42
N LEU A 112 -1.13 6.37 -3.37
CA LEU A 112 -0.76 5.90 -4.71
C LEU A 112 -0.61 7.09 -5.65
N ALA A 113 0.62 7.60 -5.75
CA ALA A 113 1.14 8.64 -6.65
C ALA A 113 0.39 9.98 -6.63
N TRP A 114 -0.90 9.97 -6.96
CA TRP A 114 -1.80 11.11 -7.11
C TRP A 114 -3.17 10.94 -6.42
N LEU A 115 -3.43 9.78 -5.81
CA LEU A 115 -4.72 9.43 -5.21
C LEU A 115 -4.48 8.96 -3.78
N SER A 116 -5.13 9.60 -2.81
CA SER A 116 -5.29 9.03 -1.48
C SER A 116 -6.43 8.00 -1.52
N LEU A 117 -6.14 6.79 -1.01
CA LEU A 117 -7.12 5.70 -0.91
C LEU A 117 -7.85 5.71 0.43
N SER A 118 -7.83 6.84 1.12
CA SER A 118 -8.47 7.04 2.40
C SER A 118 -9.33 8.30 2.39
N GLU A 119 -10.39 8.25 3.19
CA GLU A 119 -11.31 9.34 3.41
C GLU A 119 -11.46 9.54 4.93
N ILE A 120 -11.62 10.79 5.36
CA ILE A 120 -11.88 11.10 6.75
C ILE A 120 -13.30 10.64 7.09
N GLU A 121 -13.41 9.67 8.00
CA GLU A 121 -14.69 9.18 8.50
C GLU A 121 -15.16 10.07 9.67
N LYS A 122 -14.24 10.45 10.56
CA LYS A 122 -14.55 11.30 11.72
C LYS A 122 -13.32 12.00 12.29
N ASP A 123 -13.39 13.32 12.42
CA ASP A 123 -12.37 14.13 13.11
C ASP A 123 -12.61 14.18 14.63
N HIS A 124 -11.50 14.21 15.38
CA HIS A 124 -11.49 14.28 16.86
C HIS A 124 -10.58 15.43 17.35
N PRO A 125 -10.98 16.70 17.15
CA PRO A 125 -10.20 17.87 17.57
C PRO A 125 -10.01 17.96 19.10
N GLU A 126 -10.84 17.28 19.89
CA GLU A 126 -10.71 17.18 21.33
C GLU A 126 -9.45 16.39 21.79
N ILE A 127 -8.87 15.59 20.88
CA ILE A 127 -7.68 14.78 21.13
C ILE A 127 -6.47 15.41 20.43
N GLU A 128 -5.83 16.37 21.09
CA GLU A 128 -4.64 17.04 20.54
C GLU A 128 -3.39 16.15 20.71
N LEU A 129 -2.58 16.03 19.65
CA LEU A 129 -1.38 15.18 19.60
C LEU A 129 -0.34 15.56 20.66
N LYS A 130 -0.28 16.83 21.08
CA LYS A 130 0.65 17.28 22.13
C LYS A 130 0.37 16.68 23.52
N TYR A 131 -0.88 16.28 23.78
CA TYR A 131 -1.27 15.67 25.04
C TYR A 131 -1.18 14.13 24.98
N LEU A 132 -0.85 13.55 23.83
CA LEU A 132 -0.60 12.12 23.73
C LEU A 132 0.81 11.80 24.25
N PRO A 133 1.00 10.65 24.92
CA PRO A 133 2.35 10.19 25.22
C PRO A 133 3.13 9.96 23.91
N PRO A 134 4.46 10.17 23.91
CA PRO A 134 5.23 10.31 22.68
C PRO A 134 5.24 9.05 21.81
N TYR A 135 5.16 7.86 22.41
CA TYR A 135 5.04 6.61 21.67
C TYR A 135 3.71 6.53 20.90
N GLN A 136 2.59 6.86 21.56
CA GLN A 136 1.27 6.86 20.95
C GLN A 136 1.17 7.95 19.88
N ARG A 137 1.72 9.13 20.14
CA ARG A 137 1.83 10.19 19.13
C ARG A 137 2.57 9.70 17.90
N LYS A 138 3.73 9.03 18.07
CA LYS A 138 4.49 8.45 16.96
C LYS A 138 3.68 7.41 16.18
N GLN A 139 2.97 6.53 16.87
CA GLN A 139 2.09 5.55 16.21
C GLN A 139 0.96 6.20 15.41
N VAL A 140 0.35 7.28 15.94
CA VAL A 140 -0.72 7.99 15.24
C VAL A 140 -0.17 8.79 14.05
N GLU A 141 1.03 9.38 14.18
CA GLU A 141 1.77 10.00 13.06
C GLU A 141 2.11 8.97 11.97
N GLU A 142 2.51 7.75 12.37
CA GLU A 142 2.79 6.63 11.46
C GLU A 142 1.54 5.89 10.98
N THR A 143 0.35 6.31 11.43
CA THR A 143 -0.96 5.67 11.25
C THR A 143 -1.13 4.31 11.92
N ILE A 144 -2.20 4.17 12.71
CA ILE A 144 -2.56 2.93 13.42
C ILE A 144 -3.66 2.23 12.62
N ALA A 145 -3.31 1.13 11.95
CA ALA A 145 -4.27 0.35 11.16
C ALA A 145 -5.26 -0.38 12.06
N GLU A 146 -6.55 -0.24 11.76
CA GLU A 146 -7.66 -0.82 12.51
C GLU A 146 -8.53 -1.70 11.60
N GLY A 147 -8.73 -2.95 12.01
CA GLY A 147 -9.47 -3.93 11.18
C GLY A 147 -10.97 -3.69 11.10
N SER A 148 -11.51 -2.76 11.90
CA SER A 148 -12.93 -2.40 11.89
C SER A 148 -13.16 -1.01 12.46
N LEU A 149 -14.31 -0.44 12.14
CA LEU A 149 -14.76 0.83 12.72
C LEU A 149 -14.96 0.74 14.24
N ALA A 150 -15.33 -0.42 14.77
CA ALA A 150 -15.43 -0.62 16.23
C ALA A 150 -14.05 -0.50 16.89
N ASN A 151 -13.05 -1.23 16.37
CA ASN A 151 -11.70 -1.18 16.89
C ASN A 151 -11.11 0.24 16.81
N GLY A 152 -11.35 0.95 15.70
CA GLY A 152 -10.93 2.34 15.55
C GLY A 152 -11.58 3.28 16.58
N ARG A 153 -12.86 3.09 16.89
CA ARG A 153 -13.54 3.86 17.94
C ARG A 153 -12.99 3.55 19.33
N ASP A 154 -12.75 2.27 19.63
CA ASP A 154 -12.16 1.86 20.91
C ASP A 154 -10.76 2.46 21.07
N LYS A 155 -9.96 2.46 19.98
CA LYS A 155 -8.63 3.06 19.98
C LYS A 155 -8.67 4.56 20.21
N ILE A 156 -9.60 5.26 19.57
CA ILE A 156 -9.82 6.70 19.80
C ILE A 156 -10.21 6.97 21.25
N GLN A 157 -11.08 6.16 21.84
CA GLN A 157 -11.49 6.32 23.23
C GLN A 157 -10.32 6.11 24.21
N GLU A 158 -9.45 5.15 23.93
CA GLU A 158 -8.20 4.93 24.67
C GLU A 158 -7.30 6.18 24.60
N LEU A 159 -7.07 6.70 23.40
CA LEU A 159 -6.25 7.90 23.17
C LEU A 159 -6.88 9.14 23.81
N ALA A 160 -8.20 9.29 23.75
CA ALA A 160 -8.93 10.39 24.37
C ALA A 160 -8.74 10.39 25.90
N THR A 161 -8.81 9.21 26.52
CA THR A 161 -8.62 9.06 27.96
C THR A 161 -7.20 9.47 28.36
N GLN A 162 -6.18 9.00 27.63
CA GLN A 162 -4.78 9.35 27.87
C GLN A 162 -4.53 10.84 27.67
N ALA A 163 -5.00 11.41 26.56
CA ALA A 163 -4.88 12.83 26.26
C ALA A 163 -5.53 13.70 27.34
N SER A 164 -6.72 13.31 27.81
CA SER A 164 -7.43 14.05 28.85
C SER A 164 -6.69 14.04 30.19
N ALA A 165 -6.05 12.92 30.55
CA ALA A 165 -5.24 12.81 31.76
C ALA A 165 -3.99 13.68 31.68
N CYS A 166 -3.25 13.62 30.56
CA CYS A 166 -2.06 14.42 30.35
C CYS A 166 -2.37 15.93 30.28
N LYS A 167 -3.49 16.31 29.64
CA LYS A 167 -3.95 17.70 29.58
C LYS A 167 -4.23 18.27 30.97
N LYS A 168 -4.89 17.51 31.84
CA LYS A 168 -5.16 17.91 33.23
C LYS A 168 -3.88 18.06 34.05
N ASP A 169 -2.92 17.16 33.88
CA ASP A 169 -1.64 17.22 34.58
C ASP A 169 -0.82 18.46 34.16
N GLU A 170 -0.77 18.78 32.86
CA GLU A 170 -0.11 20.00 32.40
C GLU A 170 -0.77 21.26 32.96
N GLN A 171 -2.11 21.32 32.97
CA GLN A 171 -2.85 22.44 33.56
C GLN A 171 -2.54 22.62 35.05
N ARG A 172 -2.38 21.53 35.81
CA ARG A 172 -1.95 21.59 37.22
C ARG A 172 -0.55 22.19 37.35
N ARG A 173 0.41 21.70 36.57
CA ARG A 173 1.79 22.22 36.58
C ARG A 173 1.85 23.69 36.18
N GLN A 174 1.02 24.12 35.24
CA GLN A 174 0.94 25.53 34.83
C GLN A 174 0.41 26.40 35.99
N ALA A 175 -0.68 25.98 36.65
CA ALA A 175 -1.20 26.68 37.81
C ALA A 175 -0.19 26.75 38.98
N ASP A 176 0.56 25.68 39.24
CA ASP A 176 1.60 25.65 40.27
C ASP A 176 2.75 26.63 39.93
N ARG A 177 3.13 26.72 38.64
CA ARG A 177 4.14 27.67 38.16
C ARG A 177 3.66 29.11 38.30
N GLU A 178 2.42 29.41 37.94
CA GLU A 178 1.82 30.73 38.11
C GLU A 178 1.76 31.13 39.58
N ALA A 179 1.36 30.21 40.47
CA ALA A 179 1.38 30.44 41.92
C ALA A 179 2.80 30.67 42.46
N ALA A 180 3.81 29.96 41.92
CA ALA A 180 5.21 30.16 42.27
C ALA A 180 5.76 31.53 41.80
N VAL A 181 5.29 32.04 40.65
CA VAL A 181 5.65 33.38 40.17
C VAL A 181 5.09 34.45 41.10
N VAL A 182 3.83 34.34 41.52
CA VAL A 182 3.19 35.30 42.44
C VAL A 182 3.83 35.28 43.84
N THR A 183 4.34 34.14 44.31
CA THR A 183 5.05 34.04 45.59
C THR A 183 6.53 34.41 45.52
N GLY A 184 7.14 34.42 44.33
CA GLY A 184 8.53 34.79 44.08
C GLY A 184 8.81 36.30 44.03
N GLU A 185 7.79 37.15 43.90
CA GLU A 185 7.92 38.61 43.84
C GLU A 185 8.24 39.27 45.21
N GLY A 186 8.48 38.46 46.26
CA GLY A 186 8.83 38.92 47.61
C GLY A 186 10.30 38.76 48.02
N GLN A 187 11.17 38.19 47.19
CA GLN A 187 12.57 37.92 47.58
C GLN A 187 13.59 38.32 46.51
N ALA A 188 13.56 39.58 46.09
CA ALA A 188 14.66 40.23 45.38
C ALA A 188 14.93 41.60 46.01
N GLY A 189 15.59 41.61 47.16
CA GLY A 189 16.03 42.84 47.83
C GLY A 189 16.92 42.56 49.03
N GLY A 190 18.21 42.30 48.80
CA GLY A 190 19.16 42.09 49.90
C GLY A 190 20.55 41.62 49.48
N THR A 191 21.25 42.38 48.64
CA THR A 191 22.70 42.22 48.44
C THR A 191 23.44 43.13 49.42
N THR A 192 24.00 42.61 50.51
CA THR A 192 25.30 43.00 51.11
C THR A 192 25.52 42.25 52.43
N GLY A 193 26.74 41.70 52.62
CA GLY A 193 27.23 41.38 53.97
C GLY A 193 27.94 40.04 54.13
N THR A 194 29.26 40.06 53.98
CA THR A 194 30.26 39.15 54.54
C THR A 194 29.95 38.68 55.98
N ASN A 195 30.00 37.37 56.27
CA ASN A 195 30.81 36.75 57.35
C ASN A 195 30.45 35.28 57.64
N THR A 196 31.47 34.43 57.57
CA THR A 196 31.89 33.41 58.56
C THR A 196 30.87 32.80 59.53
N SER A 197 30.83 31.47 59.47
CA SER A 197 30.64 30.50 60.57
C SER A 197 29.26 30.35 61.20
N GLY A 198 28.77 29.11 61.12
CA GLY A 198 28.19 28.45 62.28
C GLY A 198 26.72 28.08 62.19
N ARG A 199 26.49 26.79 62.48
CA ARG A 199 25.34 26.25 63.21
C ARG A 199 24.15 25.77 62.37
N THR A 200 24.19 24.46 62.14
CA THR A 200 23.06 23.54 62.08
C THR A 200 21.90 24.02 62.96
N THR A 201 20.79 24.40 62.33
CA THR A 201 19.47 24.38 62.98
C THR A 201 18.45 23.85 62.00
N THR A 202 18.01 22.64 62.30
CA THR A 202 16.80 22.01 61.78
C THR A 202 15.63 22.97 61.90
N ILE A 203 15.21 23.59 60.79
CA ILE A 203 13.89 24.20 60.67
C ILE A 203 13.11 23.35 59.69
N LYS A 204 12.31 22.44 60.27
CA LYS A 204 11.29 21.64 59.60
C LYS A 204 10.23 22.62 59.06
N PRO A 205 10.01 22.72 57.74
CA PRO A 205 8.87 23.48 57.24
C PRO A 205 7.59 22.77 57.68
N LYS A 206 6.79 23.48 58.45
CA LYS A 206 5.44 23.13 58.84
C LYS A 206 4.62 22.92 57.56
N ALA A 207 4.13 21.70 57.39
CA ALA A 207 3.25 21.30 56.30
C ALA A 207 2.08 22.29 56.15
N ALA A 208 2.06 23.02 55.04
CA ALA A 208 0.84 23.64 54.55
C ALA A 208 0.04 22.53 53.87
N THR A 209 -1.15 22.28 54.40
CA THR A 209 -2.13 21.32 53.88
C THR A 209 -2.62 21.82 52.51
N PRO A 210 -2.34 21.15 51.37
CA PRO A 210 -3.00 21.51 50.13
C PRO A 210 -4.46 21.04 50.18
N THR A 211 -5.37 21.98 50.00
CA THR A 211 -6.80 21.81 49.70
C THR A 211 -6.99 20.76 48.59
N PRO A 212 -8.03 19.90 48.67
CA PRO A 212 -8.13 18.71 47.83
C PRO A 212 -8.41 19.10 46.38
N GLY A 213 -7.37 19.08 45.54
CA GLY A 213 -7.57 18.77 44.13
C GLY A 213 -8.17 17.36 44.02
N PRO A 214 -8.92 17.04 42.95
CA PRO A 214 -9.46 15.70 42.75
C PRO A 214 -8.29 14.72 42.82
N SER A 215 -8.29 13.90 43.87
CA SER A 215 -7.31 12.86 44.09
C SER A 215 -7.39 11.92 42.90
N LEU A 216 -6.40 12.03 42.01
CA LEU A 216 -6.22 11.07 40.94
C LEU A 216 -6.08 9.70 41.60
N SER A 217 -6.94 8.78 41.20
CA SER A 217 -6.85 7.37 41.58
C SER A 217 -5.46 6.82 41.21
N GLU A 218 -4.96 5.79 41.90
CA GLU A 218 -3.59 5.24 41.64
C GLU A 218 -3.35 4.91 40.16
N GLU A 219 -4.42 4.56 39.44
CA GLU A 219 -4.41 4.30 38.00
C GLU A 219 -4.15 5.57 37.18
N GLU A 220 -4.78 6.70 37.53
CA GLU A 220 -4.58 7.99 36.88
C GLU A 220 -3.17 8.55 37.14
N GLN A 221 -2.59 8.31 38.32
CA GLN A 221 -1.19 8.68 38.62
C GLN A 221 -0.18 7.90 37.78
N LYS A 222 -0.44 6.61 37.54
CA LYS A 222 0.41 5.76 36.69
C LYS A 222 0.37 6.20 35.23
N VAL A 223 -0.79 6.63 34.74
CA VAL A 223 -0.95 7.19 33.39
C VAL A 223 -0.32 8.58 33.28
N ALA A 224 -0.52 9.46 34.27
CA ALA A 224 0.06 10.81 34.29
C ALA A 224 1.61 10.80 34.30
N SER A 225 2.20 9.84 35.01
CA SER A 225 3.65 9.60 35.00
C SER A 225 4.19 9.35 33.57
N ASN A 226 3.39 8.78 32.68
CA ASN A 226 3.81 8.46 31.31
C ASN A 226 3.68 9.65 30.35
N CYS A 227 2.97 10.71 30.73
CA CYS A 227 2.78 11.92 29.91
C CYS A 227 4.07 12.71 29.67
N GLY A 228 5.11 12.49 30.49
CA GLY A 228 6.38 13.23 30.38
C GLY A 228 7.67 12.40 30.53
N LYS A 229 7.61 11.10 30.84
CA LYS A 229 8.80 10.27 31.12
C LYS A 229 9.52 9.71 29.88
N GLN A 230 9.07 10.03 28.68
CA GLN A 230 9.63 9.51 27.42
C GLN A 230 10.13 10.65 26.53
N GLN A 231 10.65 11.72 27.14
CA GLN A 231 11.43 12.77 26.45
C GLN A 231 12.90 12.38 26.40
#